data_AF-A0A0J0V359-F1
#
_entry.id   AF-A0A0J0V359-F1
#
_cell.length_a   1.000
_cell.length_b   1.000
_cell.length_c   1.000
_cell.angle_alpha   90.00
_cell.angle_beta   90.00
_cell.angle_gamma   90.00
#
_symmetry.space_group_name_H-M   'P 1'
#
loop_
_entity.id
_entity.type
_entity.pdbx_description
1 polymer ?
#
loop_
_entity_poly.entity_id
_entity_poly.type
_entity_poly.pdbx_seq_one_letter_code
_entity_poly.pdbx_strand_id
1 'polypeptide(L)'
;MKKTISLATIIILLLSLGTVTNGFSDYIEVYSIEKHKDSLRLTWKQISNAKKYVLYDKNGAVLYEGNEREFIHKNLVMGEMYEYVLAAFDKDDRLLTKMNIITNTLHPLSNDSVKVDMFLNERMIKIDWSDIPHIQNYTVYRDGEPIMIVSQSEFKDFNVSFGREYMYTIEGIEKVKKFDEAKGKVVEDEKNHVILIPLKQVIDKRNTHFQEFSKSFSTFAVEPVTSYRNTTFIKPAKISAPDGYCYGGDSRNFSASASTYRTRIDLSIYWRDGSYGFSKYTRDSIRYNKNDNGTCGSNELARQNAGTSGITAVKEWITPGEAQFQISHSVGLPFYMGAPPNIDYSYSLNIQKSGVTYISGSHDQYPWHEIYRSDNGGTWKTLYQFDPDVAGTNVNYLFPWYPNKKIAVGK
;
A
#
# COMPACT_ATOMS: atom_id res chain seq x y z
N MET A 1 33.69 49.95 52.63
CA MET A 1 34.36 49.12 51.60
C MET A 1 33.37 48.09 51.08
N LYS A 2 32.68 48.38 49.96
CA LYS A 2 31.84 47.42 49.24
C LYS A 2 32.58 47.10 47.94
N LYS A 3 32.98 45.84 47.77
CA LYS A 3 33.63 45.33 46.55
C LYS A 3 32.57 45.17 45.47
N THR A 4 32.71 45.92 44.39
CA THR A 4 32.01 45.75 43.12
C THR A 4 32.56 44.51 42.40
N ILE A 5 31.72 43.50 42.18
CA ILE A 5 32.02 42.36 41.31
C ILE A 5 31.42 42.68 39.94
N SER A 6 32.29 42.75 38.95
CA SER A 6 31.99 42.92 37.53
C SER A 6 31.27 41.67 37.01
N LEU A 7 30.07 41.84 36.46
CA LEU A 7 29.38 40.79 35.71
C LEU A 7 29.59 41.08 34.22
N ALA A 8 30.34 40.20 33.55
CA ALA A 8 30.62 40.30 32.13
C ALA A 8 29.33 40.02 31.34
N THR A 9 28.80 41.06 30.70
CA THR A 9 27.70 40.95 29.73
C THR A 9 28.26 40.36 28.44
N ILE A 10 27.94 39.10 28.16
CA ILE A 10 28.20 38.45 26.87
C ILE A 10 27.25 39.09 25.84
N ILE A 11 27.81 39.92 24.96
CA ILE A 11 27.14 40.44 23.78
C ILE A 11 27.18 39.33 22.72
N ILE A 12 26.08 38.60 22.56
CA ILE A 12 25.87 37.77 21.36
C ILE A 12 25.36 38.69 20.27
N LEU A 13 26.28 39.02 19.36
CA LEU A 13 26.00 39.63 18.07
C LEU A 13 25.35 38.57 17.17
N LEU A 14 24.05 38.69 16.91
CA LEU A 14 23.42 38.04 15.75
C LEU A 14 22.57 39.07 15.02
N LEU A 15 23.29 39.82 14.18
CA LEU A 15 22.78 40.55 13.03
C LEU A 15 22.18 39.55 12.04
N SER A 16 20.87 39.51 11.96
CA SER A 16 20.17 39.95 10.75
C SER A 16 18.68 40.02 11.05
N LEU A 17 18.13 41.22 10.96
CA LEU A 17 16.72 41.38 10.65
C LEU A 17 16.52 40.79 9.26
N GLY A 18 16.21 39.49 9.19
CA GLY A 18 15.44 38.97 8.10
C GLY A 18 14.08 39.64 8.19
N THR A 19 13.81 40.57 7.29
CA THR A 19 12.45 40.98 6.98
C THR A 19 11.61 39.71 6.85
N VAL A 20 10.51 39.60 7.60
CA VAL A 20 9.45 38.68 7.23
C VAL A 20 8.91 39.24 5.92
N THR A 21 9.53 38.86 4.82
CA THR A 21 8.91 39.01 3.51
C THR A 21 7.65 38.17 3.64
N ASN A 22 6.48 38.82 3.54
CA ASN A 22 5.27 38.12 3.15
C ASN A 22 5.58 37.55 1.77
N GLY A 23 6.17 36.36 1.77
CA GLY A 23 6.61 35.65 0.58
C GLY A 23 5.35 35.26 -0.17
N PHE A 24 4.94 36.13 -1.09
CA PHE A 24 4.01 35.75 -2.12
C PHE A 24 4.67 34.61 -2.89
N SER A 25 4.16 33.40 -2.69
CA SER A 25 4.59 32.22 -3.41
C SER A 25 3.89 32.18 -4.75
N ASP A 26 4.64 31.95 -5.83
CA ASP A 26 4.12 31.73 -7.19
C ASP A 26 3.44 30.35 -7.35
N TYR A 27 3.47 29.52 -6.30
CA TYR A 27 2.81 28.23 -6.25
C TYR A 27 1.96 28.08 -4.97
N ILE A 28 0.93 27.25 -5.05
CA ILE A 28 0.06 26.97 -3.90
C ILE A 28 0.84 26.26 -2.81
N GLU A 29 0.83 26.82 -1.60
CA GLU A 29 1.40 26.20 -0.42
C GLU A 29 0.27 25.84 0.55
N VAL A 30 -0.02 24.55 0.68
CA VAL A 30 -0.87 24.01 1.73
C VAL A 30 0.03 23.79 2.94
N TYR A 31 -0.17 24.56 4.00
CA TYR A 31 0.73 24.56 5.15
C TYR A 31 0.17 23.78 6.35
N SER A 32 -1.12 23.42 6.30
CA SER A 32 -1.76 22.60 7.34
C SER A 32 -2.79 21.65 6.72
N ILE A 33 -2.73 20.38 7.13
CA ILE A 33 -3.79 19.39 6.94
C ILE A 33 -4.12 18.79 8.31
N GLU A 34 -5.27 19.15 8.86
CA GLU A 34 -5.80 18.56 10.07
C GLU A 34 -6.59 17.29 9.71
N LYS A 35 -6.11 16.15 10.22
CA LYS A 35 -6.65 14.82 9.91
C LYS A 35 -7.49 14.31 11.08
N HIS A 36 -8.72 13.89 10.79
CA HIS A 36 -9.60 13.18 11.72
C HIS A 36 -10.02 11.82 11.12
N LYS A 37 -10.80 11.04 11.88
CA LYS A 37 -11.26 9.71 11.43
C LYS A 37 -12.20 9.78 10.23
N ASP A 38 -12.99 10.85 10.13
CA ASP A 38 -14.06 11.01 9.15
C ASP A 38 -14.04 12.37 8.44
N SER A 39 -12.97 13.14 8.64
CA SER A 39 -12.85 14.48 8.09
C SER A 39 -11.41 14.90 7.87
N LEU A 40 -11.25 15.82 6.91
CA LEU A 40 -10.00 16.46 6.54
C LEU A 40 -10.23 17.97 6.50
N ARG A 41 -9.36 18.74 7.14
CA ARG A 41 -9.36 20.20 7.07
C ARG A 41 -8.07 20.65 6.41
N LEU A 42 -8.20 21.28 5.23
CA LEU A 42 -7.09 21.79 4.45
C LEU A 42 -6.99 23.31 4.63
N THR A 43 -5.78 23.82 4.85
CA THR A 43 -5.51 25.25 4.96
C THR A 43 -4.30 25.64 4.09
N TRP A 44 -4.45 26.69 3.29
CA TRP A 44 -3.44 27.12 2.33
C TRP A 44 -3.08 28.61 2.45
N LYS A 45 -1.90 28.97 1.97
CA LYS A 45 -1.45 30.36 1.94
C LYS A 45 -2.15 31.16 0.85
N GLN A 46 -2.21 32.48 1.07
CA GLN A 46 -2.68 33.41 0.05
C GLN A 46 -1.73 33.39 -1.15
N ILE A 47 -2.29 33.29 -2.36
CA ILE A 47 -1.58 33.44 -3.62
C ILE A 47 -1.71 34.87 -4.12
N SER A 48 -0.61 35.40 -4.66
CA SER A 48 -0.60 36.74 -5.25
C SER A 48 -1.62 36.82 -6.37
N ASN A 49 -2.38 37.92 -6.42
CA ASN A 49 -3.44 38.18 -7.41
C ASN A 49 -4.64 37.21 -7.39
N ALA A 50 -4.63 36.16 -6.57
CA ALA A 50 -5.77 35.25 -6.46
C ALA A 50 -6.96 35.93 -5.78
N LYS A 51 -8.12 35.90 -6.45
CA LYS A 51 -9.40 36.39 -5.94
C LYS A 51 -10.36 35.26 -5.60
N LYS A 52 -10.12 34.08 -6.14
CA LYS A 52 -10.94 32.90 -5.95
C LYS A 52 -10.09 31.64 -5.90
N TYR A 53 -10.48 30.71 -5.05
CA TYR A 53 -9.97 29.35 -4.98
C TYR A 53 -11.11 28.39 -5.28
N VAL A 54 -10.79 27.31 -5.99
CA VAL A 54 -11.72 26.21 -6.22
C VAL A 54 -11.02 24.92 -5.83
N LEU A 55 -11.67 24.11 -4.99
CA LEU A 55 -11.21 22.79 -4.60
C LEU A 55 -12.09 21.75 -5.28
N TYR A 56 -11.46 20.82 -5.98
CA TYR A 56 -12.12 19.71 -6.66
C TYR A 56 -11.79 18.39 -5.96
N ASP A 57 -12.71 17.43 -6.03
CA ASP A 57 -12.40 16.03 -5.72
C ASP A 57 -11.67 15.35 -6.90
N LYS A 58 -11.27 14.08 -6.71
CA LYS A 58 -10.63 13.25 -7.74
C LYS A 58 -11.45 13.08 -9.03
N ASN A 59 -12.77 13.27 -8.94
CA ASN A 59 -13.69 13.16 -10.06
C ASN A 59 -14.05 14.54 -10.62
N GLY A 60 -13.30 15.60 -10.30
CA GLY A 60 -13.55 16.96 -10.80
C GLY A 60 -14.82 17.62 -10.25
N ALA A 61 -15.50 17.03 -9.26
CA ALA A 61 -16.62 17.67 -8.59
C ALA A 61 -16.12 18.82 -7.72
N VAL A 62 -16.77 19.98 -7.83
CA VAL A 62 -16.45 21.15 -7.00
C VAL A 62 -16.89 20.86 -5.56
N LEU A 63 -15.92 20.78 -4.66
CA LEU A 63 -16.14 20.66 -3.22
C LEU A 63 -16.24 22.02 -2.55
N TYR A 64 -15.51 23.00 -3.08
CA TYR A 64 -15.47 24.36 -2.57
C TYR A 64 -15.15 25.35 -3.69
N GLU A 65 -15.80 26.51 -3.64
CA GLU A 65 -15.48 27.68 -4.47
C GLU A 65 -15.68 28.93 -3.61
N GLY A 66 -14.65 29.77 -3.52
CA GLY A 66 -14.70 30.98 -2.68
C GLY A 66 -13.36 31.66 -2.50
N ASN A 67 -13.29 32.64 -1.61
CA ASN A 67 -12.07 33.41 -1.30
C ASN A 67 -11.44 33.06 0.05
N GLU A 68 -12.11 32.27 0.88
CA GLU A 68 -11.55 31.69 2.10
C GLU A 68 -10.40 30.73 1.75
N ARG A 69 -9.50 30.56 2.72
CA ARG A 69 -8.25 29.79 2.58
C ARG A 69 -8.27 28.47 3.35
N GLU A 70 -9.48 27.99 3.61
CA GLU A 70 -9.73 26.84 4.44
C GLU A 70 -10.94 26.08 3.93
N PHE A 71 -10.85 24.75 3.97
CA PHE A 71 -11.97 23.87 3.65
C PHE A 71 -12.00 22.65 4.58
N ILE A 72 -13.19 22.24 5.00
CA ILE A 72 -13.41 21.02 5.80
C ILE A 72 -14.26 20.04 5.00
N HIS A 73 -13.68 18.90 4.65
CA HIS A 73 -14.38 17.76 4.07
C HIS A 73 -14.82 16.82 5.18
N LYS A 74 -16.12 16.52 5.29
CA LYS A 74 -16.70 15.64 6.32
C LYS A 74 -17.30 14.37 5.70
N ASN A 75 -17.68 13.42 6.55
CA ASN A 75 -18.31 12.15 6.16
C ASN A 75 -17.40 11.26 5.30
N LEU A 76 -16.11 11.36 5.54
CA LEU A 76 -15.10 10.56 4.87
C LEU A 76 -15.00 9.17 5.51
N VAL A 77 -14.70 8.18 4.69
CA VAL A 77 -14.33 6.84 5.14
C VAL A 77 -12.97 6.91 5.86
N MET A 78 -12.89 6.25 7.00
CA MET A 78 -11.68 6.20 7.85
C MET A 78 -10.55 5.36 7.23
N GLY A 79 -9.31 5.84 7.39
CA GLY A 79 -8.11 5.18 6.87
C GLY A 79 -7.92 5.25 5.35
N GLU A 80 -8.83 5.92 4.63
CA GLU A 80 -8.79 6.04 3.18
C GLU A 80 -7.96 7.25 2.72
N MET A 81 -7.38 7.12 1.52
CA MET A 81 -6.70 8.22 0.82
C MET A 81 -7.69 9.04 0.02
N TYR A 82 -7.51 10.35 0.05
CA TYR A 82 -8.29 11.35 -0.67
C TYR A 82 -7.37 12.20 -1.51
N GLU A 83 -7.85 12.53 -2.71
CA GLU A 83 -7.16 13.37 -3.67
C GLU A 83 -8.00 14.62 -3.94
N TYR A 84 -7.32 15.75 -3.98
CA TYR A 84 -7.88 17.05 -4.24
C TYR A 84 -7.06 17.80 -5.28
N VAL A 85 -7.74 18.64 -6.07
CA VAL A 85 -7.09 19.66 -6.88
C VAL A 85 -7.48 21.02 -6.33
N LEU A 86 -6.52 21.77 -5.82
CA LEU A 86 -6.71 23.16 -5.40
C LEU A 86 -6.23 24.08 -6.52
N ALA A 87 -7.10 24.95 -6.99
CA ALA A 87 -6.80 25.90 -8.07
C ALA A 87 -7.05 27.33 -7.60
N ALA A 88 -6.16 28.25 -7.96
CA ALA A 88 -6.27 29.68 -7.68
C ALA A 88 -6.54 30.46 -8.97
N PHE A 89 -7.48 31.40 -8.92
CA PHE A 89 -7.93 32.21 -10.05
C PHE A 89 -7.82 33.69 -9.74
N ASP A 90 -7.52 34.49 -10.76
CA ASP A 90 -7.54 35.95 -10.64
C ASP A 90 -8.96 36.54 -10.74
N LYS A 91 -9.05 37.87 -10.82
CA LYS A 91 -10.32 38.59 -10.92
C LYS A 91 -11.10 38.36 -12.22
N ASP A 92 -10.42 37.86 -13.26
CA ASP A 92 -10.96 37.66 -14.60
C ASP A 92 -11.20 36.14 -14.86
N ASP A 93 -11.28 35.34 -13.78
CA ASP A 93 -11.41 33.88 -13.78
C ASP A 93 -10.31 33.13 -14.55
N ARG A 94 -9.12 33.75 -14.69
CA ARG A 94 -7.97 33.08 -15.30
C ARG A 94 -7.24 32.26 -14.24
N LEU A 95 -6.92 31.01 -14.60
CA LEU A 95 -6.15 30.12 -13.74
C LEU A 95 -4.74 30.70 -13.53
N LEU A 96 -4.39 30.97 -12.27
CA LEU A 96 -3.06 31.42 -11.88
C LEU A 96 -2.12 30.24 -11.62
N THR A 97 -2.59 29.28 -10.83
CA THR A 97 -1.81 28.11 -10.42
C THR A 97 -2.72 27.04 -9.83
N LYS A 98 -2.21 25.80 -9.75
CA LYS A 98 -2.90 24.69 -9.12
C LYS A 98 -1.94 23.73 -8.43
N MET A 99 -2.47 22.93 -7.52
CA MET A 99 -1.74 21.91 -6.78
C MET A 99 -2.64 20.69 -6.58
N ASN A 100 -2.09 19.51 -6.84
CA ASN A 100 -2.72 18.26 -6.44
C ASN A 100 -2.26 17.90 -5.03
N ILE A 101 -3.22 17.50 -4.20
CA ILE A 101 -3.02 17.18 -2.79
C ILE A 101 -3.54 15.77 -2.57
N ILE A 102 -2.69 14.89 -2.06
CA ILE A 102 -3.10 13.53 -1.67
C ILE A 102 -2.83 13.35 -0.19
N THR A 103 -3.83 12.87 0.55
CA THR A 103 -3.80 12.81 2.01
C THR A 103 -4.75 11.73 2.54
N ASN A 104 -4.63 11.33 3.81
CA ASN A 104 -5.43 10.26 4.40
C ASN A 104 -6.20 10.70 5.66
N THR A 105 -7.36 10.08 5.90
CA THR A 105 -8.03 10.12 7.22
C THR A 105 -7.32 9.21 8.23
N LEU A 106 -7.52 9.48 9.53
CA LEU A 106 -6.91 8.69 10.60
C LEU A 106 -7.58 7.32 10.75
N HIS A 107 -6.80 6.29 11.10
CA HIS A 107 -7.30 4.95 11.39
C HIS A 107 -7.47 4.72 12.89
N PRO A 108 -8.61 4.17 13.39
CA PRO A 108 -8.91 4.10 14.82
C PRO A 108 -8.05 3.13 15.64
N LEU A 109 -7.41 2.14 15.00
CA LEU A 109 -6.56 1.14 15.67
C LEU A 109 -5.08 1.57 15.77
N SER A 110 -4.74 2.78 15.34
CA SER A 110 -3.37 3.28 15.41
C SER A 110 -3.38 4.78 15.70
N ASN A 111 -3.01 5.18 16.91
CA ASN A 111 -2.59 6.57 17.16
C ASN A 111 -1.30 6.92 16.37
N ASP A 112 -0.62 5.90 15.83
CA ASP A 112 0.56 5.95 14.99
C ASP A 112 0.23 5.73 13.50
N SER A 113 -1.01 6.01 13.05
CA SER A 113 -1.30 5.91 11.62
C SER A 113 -0.39 6.89 10.90
N VAL A 114 0.57 6.37 10.12
CA VAL A 114 1.52 7.18 9.37
C VAL A 114 0.71 8.13 8.51
N LYS A 115 0.74 9.41 8.87
CA LYS A 115 0.20 10.48 8.05
C LYS A 115 1.10 10.56 6.84
N VAL A 116 0.53 10.47 5.66
CA VAL A 116 1.23 10.73 4.41
C VAL A 116 0.49 11.88 3.75
N ASP A 117 1.24 12.91 3.39
CA ASP A 117 0.75 14.07 2.66
C ASP A 117 1.62 14.29 1.45
N MET A 118 0.99 14.55 0.31
CA MET A 118 1.69 14.78 -0.93
C MET A 118 1.17 16.01 -1.61
N PHE A 119 2.10 16.78 -2.16
CA PHE A 119 1.82 18.02 -2.87
C PHE A 119 2.52 17.98 -4.21
N LEU A 120 1.75 18.07 -5.28
CA LEU A 120 2.24 17.89 -6.64
C LEU A 120 1.86 19.07 -7.51
N ASN A 121 2.86 19.61 -8.20
CA ASN A 121 2.67 20.55 -9.28
C ASN A 121 3.55 20.16 -10.47
N GLU A 122 3.59 21.00 -11.50
CA GLU A 122 4.31 20.70 -12.73
C GLU A 122 5.84 20.58 -12.58
N ARG A 123 6.39 21.05 -11.46
CA ARG A 123 7.83 21.19 -11.23
C ARG A 123 8.36 20.32 -10.10
N MET A 124 7.48 19.86 -9.21
CA MET A 124 7.89 19.12 -8.04
C MET A 124 6.82 18.17 -7.50
N ILE A 125 7.31 17.12 -6.85
CA ILE A 125 6.55 16.31 -5.92
C ILE A 125 7.16 16.52 -4.54
N LYS A 126 6.33 16.92 -3.58
CA LYS A 126 6.67 16.94 -2.17
C LYS A 126 5.93 15.81 -1.48
N ILE A 127 6.63 15.07 -0.64
CA ILE A 127 6.09 13.99 0.18
C ILE A 127 6.45 14.30 1.63
N ASP A 128 5.46 14.42 2.48
CA ASP A 128 5.60 14.56 3.93
C ASP A 128 5.05 13.29 4.58
N TRP A 129 5.75 12.75 5.57
CA TRP A 129 5.27 11.61 6.35
C TRP A 129 5.45 11.83 7.85
N SER A 130 4.80 10.98 8.65
CA SER A 130 4.98 11.01 10.10
C SER A 130 6.36 10.49 10.49
N ASP A 131 7.01 11.17 11.42
CA ASP A 131 8.22 10.68 12.06
C ASP A 131 7.96 9.31 12.68
N ILE A 132 8.76 8.32 12.27
CA ILE A 132 8.77 7.00 12.87
C ILE A 132 9.81 7.01 14.01
N PRO A 133 9.39 6.73 15.26
CA PRO A 133 10.32 6.70 16.39
C PRO A 133 11.52 5.79 16.12
N HIS A 134 12.69 6.20 16.61
CA HIS A 134 13.96 5.45 16.53
C HIS A 134 14.56 5.29 15.12
N ILE A 135 13.96 5.89 14.09
CA ILE A 135 14.55 5.98 12.75
C ILE A 135 15.35 7.28 12.62
N GLN A 136 16.62 7.16 12.22
CA GLN A 136 17.50 8.31 12.04
C GLN A 136 17.49 8.84 10.60
N ASN A 137 17.35 7.93 9.63
CA ASN A 137 17.36 8.24 8.21
C ASN A 137 16.35 7.34 7.48
N TYR A 138 15.80 7.87 6.40
CA TYR A 138 14.96 7.16 5.45
C TYR A 138 15.65 7.10 4.09
N THR A 139 15.63 5.94 3.45
CA THR A 139 15.98 5.79 2.03
C THR A 139 14.72 5.97 1.20
N VAL A 140 14.75 6.93 0.28
CA VAL A 140 13.68 7.19 -0.68
C VAL A 140 14.03 6.51 -2.00
N TYR A 141 13.10 5.71 -2.49
CA TYR A 141 13.17 5.06 -3.79
C TYR A 141 12.16 5.68 -4.73
N ARG A 142 12.51 5.76 -6.01
CA ARG A 142 11.61 6.14 -7.10
C ARG A 142 11.65 5.07 -8.18
N ASP A 143 10.50 4.52 -8.50
CA ASP A 143 10.34 3.40 -9.43
C ASP A 143 11.19 2.17 -9.05
N GLY A 144 11.39 1.97 -7.74
CA GLY A 144 12.17 0.85 -7.18
C GLY A 144 13.67 1.13 -7.03
N GLU A 145 14.19 2.22 -7.60
CA GLU A 145 15.60 2.59 -7.49
C GLU A 145 15.83 3.61 -6.36
N PRO A 146 16.85 3.45 -5.51
CA PRO A 146 17.16 4.41 -4.45
C PRO A 146 17.63 5.74 -5.07
N ILE A 147 16.97 6.83 -4.70
CA ILE A 147 17.30 8.17 -5.23
C ILE A 147 17.87 9.12 -4.17
N MET A 148 17.56 8.93 -2.89
CA MET A 148 18.06 9.80 -1.82
C MET A 148 17.97 9.14 -0.44
N ILE A 149 18.82 9.58 0.48
CA ILE A 149 18.67 9.32 1.92
C ILE A 149 18.38 10.66 2.60
N VAL A 150 17.33 10.72 3.42
CA VAL A 150 16.91 11.93 4.15
C VAL A 150 16.82 11.64 5.65
N SER A 151 17.17 12.64 6.48
CA SER A 151 17.06 12.55 7.94
C SER A 151 15.78 13.16 8.50
N GLN A 152 15.05 13.90 7.67
CA GLN A 152 13.76 14.50 8.00
C GLN A 152 12.64 13.70 7.32
N SER A 153 11.44 13.68 7.91
CA SER A 153 10.26 13.02 7.33
C SER A 153 9.58 13.86 6.23
N GLU A 154 10.40 14.43 5.36
CA GLU A 154 10.03 15.23 4.18
C GLU A 154 10.98 14.88 3.04
N PHE A 155 10.45 14.77 1.83
CA PHE A 155 11.23 14.67 0.60
C PHE A 155 10.63 15.52 -0.52
N LYS A 156 11.49 16.17 -1.29
CA LYS A 156 11.11 16.99 -2.46
C LYS A 156 11.85 16.47 -3.69
N ASP A 157 11.10 15.97 -4.66
CA ASP A 157 11.62 15.61 -5.97
C ASP A 157 11.36 16.75 -6.97
N PHE A 158 12.44 17.42 -7.39
CA PHE A 158 12.43 18.44 -8.44
C PHE A 158 12.79 17.87 -9.82
N ASN A 159 13.22 16.61 -9.89
CA ASN A 159 13.61 15.93 -11.12
C ASN A 159 12.45 15.06 -11.64
N VAL A 160 11.26 15.63 -11.59
CA VAL A 160 10.02 15.01 -12.06
C VAL A 160 9.66 15.58 -13.42
N SER A 161 9.25 14.69 -14.32
CA SER A 161 8.79 15.02 -15.65
C SER A 161 7.28 15.11 -15.63
N PHE A 162 6.78 16.23 -16.17
CA PHE A 162 5.36 16.47 -16.30
C PHE A 162 4.66 15.31 -17.04
N GLY A 163 3.59 14.76 -16.46
CA GLY A 163 2.80 13.68 -17.05
C GLY A 163 3.39 12.26 -16.92
N ARG A 164 4.50 12.08 -16.19
CA ARG A 164 5.04 10.77 -15.84
C ARG A 164 4.55 10.32 -14.47
N GLU A 165 4.20 9.04 -14.37
CA GLU A 165 3.89 8.39 -13.09
C GLU A 165 5.18 7.93 -12.41
N TYR A 166 5.21 8.10 -11.09
CA TYR A 166 6.36 7.79 -10.26
C TYR A 166 5.87 7.00 -9.04
N MET A 167 6.51 5.87 -8.73
CA MET A 167 6.24 5.13 -7.51
C MET A 167 7.30 5.47 -6.46
N TYR A 168 6.89 6.05 -5.33
CA TYR A 168 7.82 6.32 -4.23
C TYR A 168 7.68 5.29 -3.11
N THR A 169 8.81 4.76 -2.68
CA THR A 169 8.92 3.94 -1.47
C THR A 169 9.81 4.68 -0.48
N ILE A 170 9.36 4.81 0.75
CA ILE A 170 10.17 5.36 1.85
C ILE A 170 10.43 4.21 2.81
N GLU A 171 11.70 3.86 2.96
CA GLU A 171 12.15 2.81 3.87
C GLU A 171 12.97 3.43 5.00
N GLY A 172 12.59 3.15 6.24
CA GLY A 172 13.39 3.44 7.42
C GLY A 172 13.80 2.15 8.11
N ILE A 173 15.07 2.04 8.48
CA ILE A 173 15.60 0.87 9.19
C ILE A 173 15.81 1.24 10.65
N GLU A 174 15.07 0.56 11.54
CA GLU A 174 15.28 0.65 12.97
C GLU A 174 16.29 -0.43 13.40
N LYS A 175 17.41 0.01 13.98
CA LYS A 175 18.41 -0.87 14.58
C LYS A 175 17.98 -1.23 16.00
N VAL A 176 17.53 -2.46 16.19
CA VAL A 176 17.06 -2.96 17.49
C VAL A 176 18.11 -3.86 18.11
N LYS A 177 18.34 -3.70 19.41
CA LYS A 177 19.18 -4.63 20.17
C LYS A 177 18.31 -5.75 20.71
N LYS A 178 18.58 -6.98 20.30
CA LYS A 178 17.86 -8.17 20.75
C LYS A 178 18.80 -9.09 21.51
N PHE A 179 18.33 -9.67 22.60
CA PHE A 179 19.09 -10.70 23.29
C PHE A 179 18.89 -12.04 22.58
N ASP A 180 19.99 -12.63 22.08
CA ASP A 180 20.00 -13.95 21.45
C ASP A 180 20.27 -14.99 22.55
N GLU A 181 19.22 -15.63 23.04
CA GLU A 181 19.28 -16.65 24.11
C GLU A 181 20.13 -17.86 23.72
N ALA A 182 20.15 -18.23 22.43
CA ALA A 182 20.94 -19.36 21.94
C ALA A 182 22.45 -19.06 21.93
N LYS A 183 22.82 -17.78 21.86
CA LYS A 183 24.22 -17.32 21.85
C LYS A 183 24.65 -16.60 23.13
N GLY A 184 23.75 -16.42 24.09
CA GLY A 184 24.00 -15.72 25.36
C GLY A 184 24.49 -14.28 25.22
N LYS A 185 24.17 -13.58 24.12
CA LYS A 185 24.67 -12.23 23.83
C LYS A 185 23.61 -11.33 23.20
N VAL A 186 23.77 -10.02 23.38
CA VAL A 186 22.99 -9.01 22.65
C VAL A 186 23.50 -8.95 21.21
N VAL A 187 22.60 -9.14 20.25
CA VAL A 187 22.85 -8.98 18.82
C VAL A 187 22.06 -7.77 18.30
N GLU A 188 22.57 -7.15 17.24
CA GLU A 188 21.88 -6.11 16.50
C GLU A 188 20.96 -6.79 15.48
N ASP A 189 19.69 -6.41 15.49
CA ASP A 189 18.62 -6.87 14.61
C ASP A 189 18.07 -5.66 13.85
N GLU A 190 17.48 -5.88 12.68
CA GLU A 190 16.97 -4.82 11.82
C GLU A 190 15.46 -4.98 11.61
N LYS A 191 14.72 -3.94 11.96
CA LYS A 191 13.28 -3.88 11.71
C LYS A 191 13.03 -2.86 10.60
N ASN A 192 12.61 -3.36 9.43
CA ASN A 192 12.28 -2.50 8.30
C ASN A 192 10.87 -1.93 8.46
N HIS A 193 10.78 -0.61 8.39
CA HIS A 193 9.53 0.12 8.32
C HIS A 193 9.40 0.66 6.89
N VAL A 194 8.40 0.19 6.15
CA VAL A 194 8.19 0.57 4.74
C VAL A 194 6.88 1.32 4.62
N ILE A 195 6.96 2.57 4.16
CA ILE A 195 5.80 3.35 3.72
C ILE A 195 5.72 3.20 2.20
N LEU A 196 4.68 2.50 1.74
CA LEU A 196 4.37 2.36 0.32
C LEU A 196 3.40 3.45 -0.09
N ILE A 197 3.81 4.32 -1.02
CA ILE A 197 2.98 5.40 -1.55
C ILE A 197 2.71 5.13 -3.03
N PRO A 198 1.61 4.44 -3.38
CA PRO A 198 1.20 4.30 -4.77
C PRO A 198 0.67 5.64 -5.27
N LEU A 199 1.33 6.21 -6.27
CA LEU A 199 0.96 7.50 -6.87
C LEU A 199 0.06 7.27 -8.08
N LYS A 200 -1.15 7.84 -8.06
CA LYS A 200 -2.02 7.99 -9.24
C LYS A 200 -2.12 9.50 -9.58
N GLN A 201 -1.72 9.81 -10.82
CA GLN A 201 -1.85 11.03 -11.64
C GLN A 201 -1.94 12.47 -11.08
N VAL A 202 -1.24 13.37 -11.79
CA VAL A 202 -1.61 14.79 -12.01
C VAL A 202 -1.64 15.02 -13.54
N ILE A 203 -2.76 15.49 -14.12
CA ILE A 203 -2.86 15.87 -15.55
C ILE A 203 -3.36 17.32 -15.69
N ASP A 204 -2.78 18.10 -16.61
CA ASP A 204 -3.40 19.32 -17.18
C ASP A 204 -3.39 19.31 -18.72
N LYS A 205 -4.54 19.63 -19.33
CA LYS A 205 -4.84 19.73 -20.75
C LYS A 205 -5.07 21.20 -21.12
N ARG A 206 -4.01 21.88 -21.54
CA ARG A 206 -3.90 23.34 -21.67
C ARG A 206 -4.72 24.03 -22.78
N ASN A 207 -5.85 23.51 -23.29
CA ASN A 207 -6.61 24.25 -24.32
C ASN A 207 -8.09 23.91 -24.57
N THR A 208 -8.84 23.42 -23.58
CA THR A 208 -10.27 23.08 -23.79
C THR A 208 -11.21 24.08 -23.10
N HIS A 209 -12.00 24.78 -23.91
CA HIS A 209 -13.06 25.69 -23.45
C HIS A 209 -14.10 24.94 -22.62
N PHE A 210 -14.49 25.55 -21.49
CA PHE A 210 -15.27 25.00 -20.37
C PHE A 210 -16.64 24.36 -20.73
N GLN A 211 -17.18 24.56 -21.94
CA GLN A 211 -18.43 23.90 -22.37
C GLN A 211 -18.24 22.45 -22.86
N GLU A 212 -17.05 22.07 -23.31
CA GLU A 212 -16.72 20.66 -23.63
C GLU A 212 -16.38 19.83 -22.37
N PHE A 213 -16.09 20.50 -21.26
CA PHE A 213 -15.82 19.89 -19.95
C PHE A 213 -17.03 19.09 -19.43
N SER A 214 -18.25 19.62 -19.58
CA SER A 214 -19.48 18.93 -19.14
C SER A 214 -19.89 17.75 -20.04
N LYS A 215 -19.65 17.84 -21.35
CA LYS A 215 -19.97 16.78 -22.33
C LYS A 215 -18.95 15.64 -22.38
N SER A 216 -17.70 15.90 -22.00
CA SER A 216 -16.65 14.86 -21.97
C SER A 216 -16.59 14.09 -20.65
N PHE A 217 -17.20 14.61 -19.57
CA PHE A 217 -17.40 13.87 -18.31
C PHE A 217 -18.29 12.62 -18.46
N SER A 218 -19.17 12.59 -19.46
CA SER A 218 -19.94 11.39 -19.82
C SER A 218 -19.12 10.30 -20.52
N THR A 219 -17.81 10.48 -20.75
CA THR A 219 -16.99 9.50 -21.49
C THR A 219 -15.59 9.18 -20.94
N PHE A 220 -15.20 9.67 -19.75
CA PHE A 220 -13.90 9.26 -19.17
C PHE A 220 -14.01 7.97 -18.34
N ALA A 221 -13.66 6.86 -19.00
CA ALA A 221 -13.52 5.53 -18.43
C ALA A 221 -12.46 5.50 -17.31
N VAL A 222 -12.77 4.81 -16.21
CA VAL A 222 -11.80 4.45 -15.16
C VAL A 222 -10.55 3.85 -15.83
N GLU A 223 -9.36 4.29 -15.41
CA GLU A 223 -8.13 3.73 -15.94
C GLU A 223 -8.14 2.21 -15.78
N PRO A 224 -8.00 1.46 -16.89
CA PRO A 224 -8.17 0.04 -16.85
C PRO A 224 -7.04 -0.56 -16.02
N VAL A 225 -7.39 -1.05 -14.84
CA VAL A 225 -6.53 -1.84 -13.96
C VAL A 225 -7.21 -3.18 -13.75
N THR A 226 -6.46 -4.25 -13.87
CA THR A 226 -6.95 -5.57 -13.50
C THR A 226 -6.16 -6.09 -12.31
N SER A 227 -6.87 -6.32 -11.21
CA SER A 227 -6.34 -6.97 -10.02
C SER A 227 -6.68 -8.45 -10.03
N TYR A 228 -5.68 -9.27 -9.76
CA TYR A 228 -5.76 -10.70 -9.57
C TYR A 228 -5.35 -11.01 -8.13
N ARG A 229 -6.15 -11.81 -7.42
CA ARG A 229 -5.87 -12.26 -6.07
C ARG A 229 -5.91 -13.77 -6.03
N ASN A 230 -4.87 -14.40 -5.51
CA ASN A 230 -4.86 -15.83 -5.21
C ASN A 230 -4.54 -16.02 -3.73
N THR A 231 -5.42 -16.70 -3.01
CA THR A 231 -5.34 -16.90 -1.57
C THR A 231 -5.48 -18.38 -1.25
N THR A 232 -4.71 -18.83 -0.26
CA THR A 232 -4.88 -20.14 0.36
C THR A 232 -5.36 -19.98 1.79
N PHE A 233 -6.23 -20.87 2.27
CA PHE A 233 -6.71 -20.83 3.65
C PHE A 233 -7.15 -22.21 4.12
N ILE A 234 -7.24 -22.37 5.44
CA ILE A 234 -7.75 -23.58 6.08
C ILE A 234 -9.10 -23.23 6.71
N LYS A 235 -10.18 -23.83 6.21
CA LYS A 235 -11.55 -23.50 6.66
C LYS A 235 -11.79 -23.80 8.14
N PRO A 236 -11.41 -24.98 8.69
CA PRO A 236 -11.53 -25.25 10.12
C PRO A 236 -10.65 -24.33 10.99
N ALA A 237 -11.02 -24.19 12.26
CA ALA A 237 -10.22 -23.43 13.22
C ALA A 237 -8.88 -24.10 13.56
N LYS A 238 -8.85 -25.43 13.54
CA LYS A 238 -7.65 -26.24 13.75
C LYS A 238 -7.73 -27.52 12.93
N ILE A 239 -6.59 -28.05 12.54
CA ILE A 239 -6.46 -29.33 11.83
C ILE A 239 -5.44 -30.22 12.52
N SER A 240 -5.64 -31.53 12.49
CA SER A 240 -4.60 -32.49 12.87
C SER A 240 -3.67 -32.72 11.69
N ALA A 241 -2.36 -32.77 11.95
CA ALA A 241 -1.37 -33.16 10.97
C ALA A 241 -0.80 -34.56 11.27
N PRO A 242 -0.12 -35.20 10.30
CA PRO A 242 0.45 -36.55 10.46
C PRO A 242 1.61 -36.63 11.45
N ASP A 243 2.20 -35.51 11.84
CA ASP A 243 3.33 -35.42 12.77
C ASP A 243 2.92 -35.50 14.25
N GLY A 244 1.64 -35.74 14.51
CA GLY A 244 1.09 -35.87 15.86
C GLY A 244 0.65 -34.56 16.49
N TYR A 245 0.84 -33.42 15.82
CA TYR A 245 0.41 -32.11 16.30
C TYR A 245 -0.86 -31.60 15.62
N CYS A 246 -1.41 -30.53 16.18
CA CYS A 246 -2.47 -29.77 15.55
C CYS A 246 -1.97 -28.39 15.10
N TYR A 247 -2.61 -27.83 14.08
CA TYR A 247 -2.26 -26.55 13.49
C TYR A 247 -3.46 -25.64 13.39
N GLY A 248 -3.26 -24.35 13.67
CA GLY A 248 -4.30 -23.33 13.53
C GLY A 248 -4.71 -23.13 12.07
N GLY A 249 -6.01 -23.00 11.85
CA GLY A 249 -6.60 -22.60 10.57
C GLY A 249 -7.25 -21.21 10.64
N ASP A 250 -8.06 -20.89 9.64
CA ASP A 250 -8.54 -19.53 9.37
C ASP A 250 -10.00 -19.30 9.77
N SER A 251 -10.73 -20.36 10.14
CA SER A 251 -12.12 -20.31 10.64
C SER A 251 -13.06 -19.52 9.71
N ARG A 252 -12.98 -19.76 8.40
CA ARG A 252 -13.74 -18.99 7.41
C ARG A 252 -14.14 -19.80 6.20
N ASN A 253 -15.03 -19.22 5.41
CA ASN A 253 -15.36 -19.69 4.06
C ASN A 253 -14.63 -18.87 3.00
N PHE A 254 -14.85 -19.22 1.74
CA PHE A 254 -14.36 -18.47 0.59
C PHE A 254 -14.78 -17.01 0.63
N SER A 255 -13.83 -16.10 0.46
CA SER A 255 -14.09 -14.66 0.39
C SER A 255 -12.86 -13.91 -0.11
N ALA A 256 -13.04 -13.09 -1.14
CA ALA A 256 -11.97 -12.24 -1.68
C ALA A 256 -11.48 -11.18 -0.67
N SER A 257 -12.30 -10.80 0.32
CA SER A 257 -12.00 -9.75 1.30
C SER A 257 -11.65 -10.29 2.69
N ALA A 258 -11.51 -11.60 2.86
CA ALA A 258 -11.14 -12.19 4.15
C ALA A 258 -9.77 -11.66 4.65
N SER A 259 -9.69 -11.37 5.95
CA SER A 259 -8.46 -10.91 6.61
C SER A 259 -7.58 -12.04 7.15
N THR A 260 -8.15 -13.22 7.38
CA THR A 260 -7.46 -14.46 7.79
C THR A 260 -7.21 -15.36 6.57
N TYR A 261 -6.01 -15.94 6.46
CA TYR A 261 -5.59 -16.82 5.37
C TYR A 261 -4.22 -17.44 5.70
N ARG A 262 -3.79 -18.45 4.95
CA ARG A 262 -2.42 -19.00 5.05
C ARG A 262 -1.45 -18.18 4.20
N THR A 263 -1.74 -18.06 2.91
CA THR A 263 -0.94 -17.27 1.97
C THR A 263 -1.83 -16.45 1.06
N ARG A 264 -1.34 -15.30 0.59
CA ARG A 264 -2.04 -14.46 -0.39
C ARG A 264 -1.03 -13.80 -1.32
N ILE A 265 -1.36 -13.79 -2.61
CA ILE A 265 -0.72 -12.94 -3.61
C ILE A 265 -1.75 -12.01 -4.23
N ASP A 266 -1.31 -10.77 -4.47
CA ASP A 266 -2.04 -9.74 -5.18
C ASP A 266 -1.18 -9.27 -6.36
N LEU A 267 -1.72 -9.40 -7.57
CA LEU A 267 -1.11 -8.91 -8.81
C LEU A 267 -2.02 -7.84 -9.39
N SER A 268 -1.50 -6.66 -9.67
CA SER A 268 -2.25 -5.58 -10.34
C SER A 268 -1.58 -5.25 -11.66
N ILE A 269 -2.34 -5.30 -12.75
CA ILE A 269 -1.87 -4.97 -14.10
C ILE A 269 -2.39 -3.59 -14.47
N TYR A 270 -1.46 -2.73 -14.88
CA TYR A 270 -1.75 -1.39 -15.34
C TYR A 270 -1.66 -1.39 -16.87
N TRP A 271 -2.82 -1.36 -17.54
CA TRP A 271 -2.91 -1.61 -18.99
C TRP A 271 -2.37 -0.47 -19.85
N ARG A 272 -2.27 0.73 -19.29
CA ARG A 272 -1.93 1.94 -20.03
C ARG A 272 -0.42 2.07 -20.28
N ASP A 273 0.38 1.72 -19.28
CA ASP A 273 1.84 1.80 -19.26
C ASP A 273 2.51 0.42 -19.41
N GLY A 274 1.74 -0.66 -19.30
CA GLY A 274 2.24 -2.02 -19.43
C GLY A 274 3.05 -2.46 -18.20
N SER A 275 2.78 -1.89 -17.03
CA SER A 275 3.43 -2.21 -15.77
C SER A 275 2.58 -3.14 -14.89
N TYR A 276 3.17 -3.62 -13.79
CA TYR A 276 2.47 -4.44 -12.82
C TYR A 276 3.00 -4.26 -11.40
N GLY A 277 2.10 -4.38 -10.41
CA GLY A 277 2.44 -4.50 -9.00
C GLY A 277 2.23 -5.92 -8.51
N PHE A 278 3.14 -6.43 -7.68
CA PHE A 278 3.05 -7.76 -7.09
C PHE A 278 3.31 -7.71 -5.59
N SER A 279 2.36 -8.20 -4.81
CA SER A 279 2.45 -8.29 -3.35
C SER A 279 2.19 -9.72 -2.89
N LYS A 280 2.90 -10.14 -1.84
CA LYS A 280 2.88 -11.50 -1.33
C LYS A 280 2.88 -11.49 0.19
N TYR A 281 2.06 -12.34 0.78
CA TYR A 281 1.80 -12.37 2.22
C TYR A 281 1.68 -13.80 2.72
N THR A 282 2.24 -14.06 3.89
CA THR A 282 2.03 -15.29 4.67
C THR A 282 1.64 -14.93 6.10
N ARG A 283 0.80 -15.77 6.71
CA ARG A 283 0.42 -15.64 8.12
C ARG A 283 1.17 -16.65 8.98
N ASP A 284 1.22 -16.35 10.27
CA ASP A 284 1.84 -17.24 11.24
C ASP A 284 1.16 -18.60 11.25
N SER A 285 1.99 -19.63 11.28
CA SER A 285 1.60 -20.99 11.60
C SER A 285 1.68 -21.16 13.10
N ILE A 286 0.62 -21.69 13.70
CA ILE A 286 0.53 -21.92 15.14
C ILE A 286 0.35 -23.42 15.36
N ARG A 287 1.25 -24.02 16.14
CA ARG A 287 1.22 -25.43 16.51
C ARG A 287 0.59 -25.59 17.89
N TYR A 288 -0.32 -26.55 18.01
CA TYR A 288 -1.06 -26.89 19.22
C TYR A 288 -0.81 -28.35 19.62
N ASN A 289 -1.05 -28.64 20.90
CA ASN A 289 -1.09 -30.00 21.39
C ASN A 289 -2.27 -30.80 20.80
N LYS A 290 -2.13 -32.12 20.79
CA LYS A 290 -3.22 -33.06 20.56
C LYS A 290 -3.66 -33.64 21.91
N ASN A 291 -4.96 -33.75 22.11
CA ASN A 291 -5.53 -34.35 23.31
C ASN A 291 -5.48 -35.89 23.20
N ASP A 292 -5.58 -36.61 24.33
CA ASP A 292 -5.53 -38.08 24.37
C ASP A 292 -6.62 -38.75 23.51
N ASN A 293 -7.77 -38.09 23.36
CA ASN A 293 -8.87 -38.53 22.50
C ASN A 293 -8.65 -38.24 21.00
N GLY A 294 -7.46 -37.77 20.61
CA GLY A 294 -7.10 -37.45 19.23
C GLY A 294 -7.61 -36.11 18.70
N THR A 295 -8.33 -35.31 19.51
CA THR A 295 -8.81 -33.98 19.10
C THR A 295 -7.73 -32.91 19.29
N CYS A 296 -7.89 -31.76 18.62
CA CYS A 296 -6.96 -30.64 18.79
C CYS A 296 -7.19 -29.91 20.11
N GLY A 297 -6.13 -29.78 20.91
CA GLY A 297 -6.15 -29.06 22.17
C GLY A 297 -6.06 -27.54 22.00
N SER A 298 -6.10 -26.83 23.11
CA SER A 298 -6.01 -25.37 23.18
C SER A 298 -4.60 -24.85 23.50
N ASN A 299 -3.67 -25.71 23.92
CA ASN A 299 -2.33 -25.30 24.33
C ASN A 299 -1.47 -24.98 23.09
N GLU A 300 -1.10 -23.71 22.92
CA GLU A 300 -0.18 -23.26 21.89
C GLU A 300 1.24 -23.68 22.27
N LEU A 301 1.86 -24.50 21.42
CA LEU A 301 3.20 -25.03 21.63
C LEU A 301 4.27 -24.19 20.94
N ALA A 302 3.94 -23.59 19.79
CA ALA A 302 4.86 -22.74 19.03
C ALA A 302 4.12 -21.91 17.98
N ARG A 303 4.74 -20.80 17.58
CA ARG A 303 4.27 -19.90 16.53
C ARG A 303 5.45 -19.44 15.69
N GLN A 304 5.36 -19.62 14.37
CA GLN A 304 6.42 -19.22 13.43
C GLN A 304 5.81 -18.76 12.11
N ASN A 305 6.51 -17.86 11.42
CA ASN A 305 6.12 -17.37 10.10
C ASN A 305 7.04 -17.99 9.03
N ALA A 306 6.45 -18.48 7.94
CA ALA A 306 7.20 -19.13 6.86
C ALA A 306 7.96 -18.14 5.95
N GLY A 307 7.69 -16.85 6.07
CA GLY A 307 8.17 -15.84 5.14
C GLY A 307 7.54 -15.99 3.76
N THR A 308 8.09 -15.31 2.77
CA THR A 308 7.52 -15.20 1.40
C THR A 308 8.56 -15.50 0.30
N SER A 309 9.69 -16.12 0.66
CA SER A 309 10.81 -16.36 -0.25
C SER A 309 10.44 -17.29 -1.41
N GLY A 310 9.63 -18.32 -1.16
CA GLY A 310 9.18 -19.27 -2.17
C GLY A 310 8.00 -18.81 -3.03
N ILE A 311 7.65 -17.53 -3.04
CA ILE A 311 6.55 -16.98 -3.83
C ILE A 311 7.08 -16.01 -4.89
N THR A 312 6.80 -16.28 -6.16
CA THR A 312 7.22 -15.47 -7.30
C THR A 312 6.11 -15.28 -8.33
N ALA A 313 6.17 -14.16 -9.05
CA ALA A 313 5.42 -13.92 -10.26
C ALA A 313 6.38 -13.34 -11.29
N VAL A 314 6.61 -14.10 -12.37
CA VAL A 314 7.48 -13.69 -13.47
C VAL A 314 6.59 -13.16 -14.58
N LYS A 315 6.75 -11.88 -14.91
CA LYS A 315 6.13 -11.29 -16.10
C LYS A 315 6.81 -11.86 -17.35
N GLU A 316 6.06 -12.52 -18.21
CA GLU A 316 6.53 -12.88 -19.55
C GLU A 316 6.40 -11.68 -20.49
N TRP A 317 5.21 -11.09 -20.54
CA TRP A 317 4.94 -9.89 -21.33
C TRP A 317 3.65 -9.19 -20.88
N ILE A 318 3.54 -7.90 -21.22
CA ILE A 318 2.33 -7.11 -21.07
C ILE A 318 2.17 -6.29 -22.35
N THR A 319 0.95 -6.29 -22.88
CA THR A 319 0.50 -5.47 -24.01
C THR A 319 -0.66 -4.58 -23.54
N PRO A 320 -1.12 -3.59 -24.34
CA PRO A 320 -2.24 -2.73 -23.97
C PRO A 320 -3.59 -3.44 -23.71
N GLY A 321 -3.71 -4.72 -24.10
CA GLY A 321 -4.96 -5.50 -23.98
C GLY A 321 -4.81 -6.85 -23.29
N GLU A 322 -3.59 -7.34 -23.07
CA GLU A 322 -3.34 -8.69 -22.58
C GLU A 322 -1.99 -8.79 -21.86
N ALA A 323 -1.91 -9.61 -20.82
CA ALA A 323 -0.72 -9.81 -20.00
C ALA A 323 -0.54 -11.27 -19.62
N GLN A 324 0.71 -11.70 -19.55
CA GLN A 324 1.09 -13.07 -19.31
C GLN A 324 2.11 -13.17 -18.17
N PHE A 325 1.80 -14.03 -17.20
CA PHE A 325 2.62 -14.26 -16.01
C PHE A 325 2.79 -15.75 -15.73
N GLN A 326 3.95 -16.10 -15.19
CA GLN A 326 4.19 -17.38 -14.53
C GLN A 326 4.23 -17.16 -13.02
N ILE A 327 3.27 -17.72 -12.31
CA ILE A 327 3.19 -17.66 -10.85
C ILE A 327 3.73 -18.98 -10.30
N SER A 328 4.65 -18.89 -9.35
CA SER A 328 5.14 -20.03 -8.58
C SER A 328 5.02 -19.75 -7.09
N HIS A 329 4.60 -20.76 -6.35
CA HIS A 329 4.47 -20.71 -4.91
C HIS A 329 4.89 -22.05 -4.33
N SER A 330 5.80 -21.99 -3.37
CA SER A 330 6.25 -23.11 -2.57
C SER A 330 6.58 -22.59 -1.18
N VAL A 331 5.61 -22.68 -0.26
CA VAL A 331 5.77 -22.16 1.11
C VAL A 331 5.57 -23.28 2.10
N GLY A 332 6.62 -23.58 2.85
CA GLY A 332 6.65 -24.65 3.83
C GLY A 332 6.06 -24.28 5.18
N LEU A 333 5.68 -25.31 5.92
CA LEU A 333 5.37 -25.20 7.33
C LEU A 333 6.66 -24.85 8.13
N PRO A 334 6.71 -23.72 8.87
CA PRO A 334 7.93 -23.25 9.52
C PRO A 334 8.18 -23.94 10.87
N PHE A 335 8.11 -25.26 10.90
CA PHE A 335 8.44 -26.06 12.08
C PHE A 335 9.37 -27.18 11.66
N TYR A 336 10.31 -27.53 12.55
CA TYR A 336 11.24 -28.62 12.27
C TYR A 336 10.48 -29.94 12.14
N MET A 337 10.54 -30.52 10.94
CA MET A 337 9.94 -31.79 10.57
C MET A 337 10.93 -32.51 9.66
N GLY A 338 10.92 -33.85 9.64
CA GLY A 338 11.80 -34.62 8.74
C GLY A 338 11.59 -34.29 7.26
N ALA A 339 10.35 -33.95 6.87
CA ALA A 339 9.98 -33.39 5.58
C ALA A 339 8.68 -32.57 5.74
N PRO A 340 8.74 -31.27 6.10
CA PRO A 340 7.56 -30.43 6.20
C PRO A 340 6.97 -30.25 4.79
N PRO A 341 5.67 -30.50 4.57
CA PRO A 341 5.10 -30.31 3.26
C PRO A 341 4.93 -28.81 2.99
N ASN A 342 5.11 -28.42 1.73
CA ASN A 342 4.85 -27.06 1.27
C ASN A 342 3.41 -26.96 0.80
N ILE A 343 2.87 -25.74 0.74
CA ILE A 343 1.76 -25.43 -0.15
C ILE A 343 2.37 -25.07 -1.49
N ASP A 344 2.15 -25.90 -2.49
CA ASP A 344 2.69 -25.75 -3.83
C ASP A 344 1.60 -25.40 -4.84
N TYR A 345 1.88 -24.38 -5.65
CA TYR A 345 1.13 -24.14 -6.89
C TYR A 345 1.98 -23.44 -7.94
N SER A 346 1.71 -23.78 -9.20
CA SER A 346 2.34 -23.15 -10.36
C SER A 346 1.29 -22.91 -11.42
N TYR A 347 1.15 -21.65 -11.84
CA TYR A 347 0.14 -21.22 -12.79
C TYR A 347 0.74 -20.37 -13.90
N SER A 348 0.36 -20.69 -15.13
CA SER A 348 0.42 -19.79 -16.26
C SER A 348 -0.88 -18.97 -16.30
N LEU A 349 -0.73 -17.67 -16.08
CA LEU A 349 -1.82 -16.71 -15.96
C LEU A 349 -1.81 -15.77 -17.16
N ASN A 350 -2.85 -15.86 -17.97
CA ASN A 350 -3.15 -14.92 -19.03
C ASN A 350 -4.35 -14.06 -18.61
N ILE A 351 -4.18 -12.74 -18.63
CA ILE A 351 -5.24 -11.80 -18.26
C ILE A 351 -5.46 -10.88 -19.45
N GLN A 352 -6.70 -10.69 -19.86
CA GLN A 352 -7.09 -9.71 -20.86
C GLN A 352 -7.80 -8.53 -20.22
N LYS A 353 -7.53 -7.33 -20.71
CA LYS A 353 -8.19 -6.08 -20.31
C LYS A 353 -9.70 -6.09 -20.52
N SER A 354 -10.19 -6.88 -21.48
CA SER A 354 -11.61 -7.06 -21.80
C SER A 354 -12.43 -7.70 -20.67
N GLY A 355 -11.77 -8.28 -19.68
CA GLY A 355 -12.41 -9.00 -18.58
C GLY A 355 -12.13 -10.51 -18.58
N VAL A 356 -11.59 -11.04 -19.69
CA VAL A 356 -11.29 -12.47 -19.83
C VAL A 356 -10.00 -12.83 -19.10
N THR A 357 -10.00 -13.94 -18.36
CA THR A 357 -8.79 -14.50 -17.73
C THR A 357 -8.69 -15.99 -18.00
N TYR A 358 -7.52 -16.42 -18.47
CA TYR A 358 -7.15 -17.83 -18.57
C TYR A 358 -6.11 -18.17 -17.51
N ILE A 359 -6.34 -19.27 -16.80
CA ILE A 359 -5.41 -19.82 -15.83
C ILE A 359 -5.20 -21.29 -16.18
N SER A 360 -3.96 -21.69 -16.35
CA SER A 360 -3.59 -23.09 -16.49
C SER A 360 -2.44 -23.45 -15.56
N GLY A 361 -2.37 -24.69 -15.10
CA GLY A 361 -1.29 -25.14 -14.23
C GLY A 361 -1.77 -26.16 -13.22
N SER A 362 -1.19 -26.14 -12.02
CA SER A 362 -1.57 -27.07 -10.96
C SER A 362 -1.29 -26.55 -9.57
N HIS A 363 -2.00 -27.08 -8.58
CA HIS A 363 -1.77 -26.84 -7.16
C HIS A 363 -1.96 -28.12 -6.34
N ASP A 364 -1.41 -28.14 -5.12
CA ASP A 364 -1.69 -29.19 -4.16
C ASP A 364 -3.19 -29.33 -3.90
N GLN A 365 -3.63 -30.54 -3.59
CA GLN A 365 -5.04 -30.79 -3.28
C GLN A 365 -5.41 -30.45 -1.82
N TYR A 366 -4.62 -29.60 -1.19
CA TYR A 366 -4.87 -29.01 0.11
C TYR A 366 -3.99 -27.75 0.23
N PRO A 367 -4.37 -26.69 0.97
CA PRO A 367 -5.64 -26.48 1.66
C PRO A 367 -6.72 -25.94 0.69
N TRP A 368 -7.58 -25.01 1.12
CA TRP A 368 -8.54 -24.37 0.22
C TRP A 368 -7.81 -23.32 -0.63
N HIS A 369 -8.04 -23.34 -1.94
CA HIS A 369 -7.50 -22.35 -2.87
C HIS A 369 -8.63 -21.49 -3.42
N GLU A 370 -8.39 -20.19 -3.55
CA GLU A 370 -9.35 -19.26 -4.11
C GLU A 370 -8.66 -18.18 -4.94
N ILE A 371 -9.21 -17.93 -6.12
CA ILE A 371 -8.66 -17.01 -7.10
C ILE A 371 -9.76 -16.08 -7.58
N TYR A 372 -9.46 -14.79 -7.56
CA TYR A 372 -10.39 -13.72 -7.89
C TYR A 372 -9.77 -12.72 -8.85
N ARG A 373 -10.66 -12.04 -9.58
CA ARG A 373 -10.34 -10.88 -10.41
C ARG A 373 -11.19 -9.70 -10.00
N SER A 374 -10.62 -8.51 -9.99
CA SER A 374 -11.36 -7.25 -9.95
C SER A 374 -10.82 -6.35 -11.04
N ASP A 375 -11.72 -5.66 -11.74
CA ASP A 375 -11.34 -4.65 -12.70
C ASP A 375 -11.69 -3.29 -12.13
N ASN A 376 -10.77 -2.35 -12.24
CA ASN A 376 -10.98 -0.95 -11.91
C ASN A 376 -11.35 -0.71 -10.44
N GLY A 377 -10.90 -1.58 -9.54
CA GLY A 377 -11.27 -1.54 -8.12
C GLY A 377 -12.74 -1.90 -7.86
N GLY A 378 -13.43 -2.47 -8.84
CA GLY A 378 -14.80 -2.95 -8.72
C GLY A 378 -14.93 -4.24 -7.92
N THR A 379 -16.11 -4.84 -7.95
CA THR A 379 -16.40 -6.08 -7.22
C THR A 379 -15.52 -7.24 -7.68
N TRP A 380 -15.02 -8.02 -6.73
CA TRP A 380 -14.28 -9.25 -7.01
C TRP A 380 -15.17 -10.31 -7.65
N LYS A 381 -14.74 -10.84 -8.78
CA LYS A 381 -15.31 -11.98 -9.49
C LYS A 381 -14.50 -13.24 -9.19
N THR A 382 -15.19 -14.33 -8.88
CA THR A 382 -14.55 -15.63 -8.63
C THR A 382 -14.09 -16.27 -9.93
N LEU A 383 -12.77 -16.43 -10.07
CA LEU A 383 -12.17 -17.18 -11.17
C LEU A 383 -12.16 -18.67 -10.84
N TYR A 384 -11.62 -19.04 -9.68
CA TYR A 384 -11.47 -20.44 -9.28
C TYR A 384 -11.58 -20.59 -7.76
N GLN A 385 -12.16 -21.71 -7.32
CA GLN A 385 -12.19 -22.13 -5.93
C GLN A 385 -11.97 -23.64 -5.89
N PHE A 386 -11.15 -24.09 -4.96
CA PHE A 386 -10.94 -25.50 -4.67
C PHE A 386 -11.28 -25.77 -3.21
N ASP A 387 -12.19 -26.72 -2.99
CA ASP A 387 -12.61 -27.19 -1.68
C ASP A 387 -12.13 -28.64 -1.48
N PRO A 388 -11.11 -28.89 -0.63
CA PRO A 388 -10.62 -30.23 -0.36
C PRO A 388 -11.70 -31.15 0.23
N ASP A 389 -12.67 -30.63 1.00
CA ASP A 389 -13.74 -31.45 1.57
C ASP A 389 -14.63 -32.03 0.46
N VAL A 390 -14.94 -31.21 -0.54
CA VAL A 390 -15.74 -31.62 -1.71
C VAL A 390 -14.94 -32.57 -2.61
N ALA A 391 -13.62 -32.36 -2.71
CA ALA A 391 -12.74 -33.22 -3.49
C ALA A 391 -12.40 -34.56 -2.79
N GLY A 392 -12.74 -34.72 -1.50
CA GLY A 392 -12.36 -35.89 -0.71
C GLY A 392 -10.85 -35.95 -0.41
N THR A 393 -10.19 -34.80 -0.38
CA THR A 393 -8.75 -34.67 -0.13
C THR A 393 -8.50 -34.13 1.27
N ASN A 394 -7.27 -34.21 1.76
CA ASN A 394 -6.92 -33.85 3.14
C ASN A 394 -5.45 -33.40 3.23
N VAL A 395 -4.98 -33.10 4.44
CA VAL A 395 -3.62 -32.59 4.71
C VAL A 395 -2.50 -33.44 4.10
N ASN A 396 -2.71 -34.74 3.86
CA ASN A 396 -1.71 -35.59 3.22
C ASN A 396 -1.43 -35.17 1.77
N TYR A 397 -2.36 -34.47 1.11
CA TYR A 397 -2.20 -34.01 -0.27
C TYR A 397 -1.30 -32.77 -0.42
N LEU A 398 -0.66 -32.30 0.66
CA LEU A 398 0.47 -31.37 0.61
C LEU A 398 1.82 -32.08 0.39
N PHE A 399 1.87 -33.41 0.54
CA PHE A 399 3.13 -34.14 0.43
C PHE A 399 3.47 -34.46 -1.04
N PRO A 400 4.76 -34.40 -1.45
CA PRO A 400 5.17 -34.44 -2.86
C PRO A 400 4.76 -35.69 -3.66
N TRP A 401 4.42 -36.79 -2.98
CA TRP A 401 4.01 -38.04 -3.63
C TRP A 401 2.51 -38.10 -3.95
N TYR A 402 1.71 -37.14 -3.49
CA TYR A 402 0.32 -37.01 -3.92
C TYR A 402 0.23 -36.19 -5.20
N PRO A 403 -0.71 -36.51 -6.10
CA PRO A 403 -0.86 -35.80 -7.36
C PRO A 403 -1.44 -34.39 -7.14
N ASN A 404 -0.93 -33.41 -7.86
CA ASN A 404 -1.49 -32.07 -7.90
C ASN A 404 -2.83 -32.04 -8.66
N LYS A 405 -3.71 -31.12 -8.27
CA LYS A 405 -4.90 -30.77 -9.04
C LYS A 405 -4.47 -29.92 -10.23
N LYS A 406 -4.69 -30.42 -11.45
CA LYS A 406 -4.57 -29.59 -12.65
C LYS A 406 -5.75 -28.64 -12.76
N ILE A 407 -5.47 -27.42 -13.18
CA ILE A 407 -6.48 -26.41 -13.48
C ILE A 407 -6.29 -25.91 -14.91
N ALA A 408 -7.42 -25.66 -15.57
CA ALA A 408 -7.51 -24.97 -16.86
C ALA A 408 -8.87 -24.26 -16.85
N VAL A 409 -8.85 -22.96 -16.57
CA VAL A 409 -10.06 -22.14 -16.39
C VAL A 409 -9.97 -20.95 -17.33
N GLY A 410 -11.02 -20.72 -18.11
CA GLY A 410 -11.25 -19.48 -18.87
C GLY A 410 -12.56 -18.86 -18.43
N LYS A 411 -12.52 -17.62 -17.97
CA LYS A 411 -13.70 -16.90 -17.43
C LYS A 411 -13.72 -15.44 -17.81
#